data_AF-A0A7S0EWC2-F1
#
_entry.id   AF-A0A7S0EWC2-F1
#
_cell.length_a   1.000
_cell.length_b   1.000
_cell.length_c   1.000
_cell.angle_alpha   90.00
_cell.angle_beta   90.00
_cell.angle_gamma   90.00
#
_symmetry.space_group_name_H-M   'P 1'
#
loop_
_entity.id
_entity.type
_entity.pdbx_description
1 polymer ?
#
loop_
_entity_poly.entity_id
_entity_poly.type
_entity_poly.pdbx_seq_one_letter_code
_entity_poly.pdbx_strand_id
1 'polypeptide(L)'
;DTTDAVSWPTPVLSSDSFHLLALSYSRSLSLLSLFLDGRRVSSFVSVPPLPETAGPILLGSCNCTRRSDRSSLGFRGVLDSLLVWDRAVEEEEVKLLYARGGSGSEILPEPTTL
;
A
#
# COMPACT_ATOMS: atom_id res chain seq x y z
N ASP A 1 33.56 -2.80 12.60
CA ASP A 1 32.28 -2.26 13.06
C ASP A 1 31.46 -1.95 11.82
N THR A 2 30.77 -2.97 11.32
CA THR A 2 30.00 -2.94 10.08
C THR A 2 28.54 -3.03 10.47
N THR A 3 27.83 -1.93 10.33
CA THR A 3 26.37 -1.92 10.36
C THR A 3 25.89 -2.65 9.12
N ASP A 4 25.57 -3.93 9.28
CA ASP A 4 24.83 -4.70 8.28
C ASP A 4 23.47 -4.02 8.12
N ALA A 5 23.36 -3.15 7.11
CA ALA A 5 22.08 -2.69 6.65
C ALA A 5 21.32 -3.94 6.23
N VAL A 6 20.24 -4.24 6.98
CA VAL A 6 19.28 -5.28 6.61
C VAL A 6 18.74 -4.91 5.24
N SER A 7 19.35 -5.47 4.18
CA SER A 7 18.84 -5.39 2.83
C SER A 7 17.72 -6.41 2.74
N TRP A 8 16.50 -5.96 3.03
CA TRP A 8 15.33 -6.69 2.60
C TRP A 8 15.47 -6.91 1.09
N PRO A 9 15.30 -8.13 0.55
CA PRO A 9 15.24 -8.31 -0.89
C PRO A 9 14.01 -7.55 -1.37
N THR A 10 14.20 -6.31 -1.82
CA THR A 10 13.14 -5.54 -2.44
C THR A 10 12.81 -6.27 -3.74
N PRO A 11 11.60 -6.83 -3.90
CA PRO A 11 11.20 -7.36 -5.18
C PRO A 11 11.34 -6.23 -6.21
N VAL A 12 12.19 -6.45 -7.21
CA VAL A 12 12.33 -5.51 -8.33
C VAL A 12 11.03 -5.59 -9.10
N LEU A 13 10.25 -4.51 -9.04
CA LEU A 13 9.00 -4.40 -9.79
C LEU A 13 9.33 -4.22 -11.28
N SER A 14 8.65 -4.97 -12.13
CA SER A 14 8.66 -4.73 -13.57
C SER A 14 7.88 -3.45 -13.88
N SER A 15 8.48 -2.52 -14.61
CA SER A 15 7.84 -1.23 -14.92
C SER A 15 6.74 -1.32 -15.99
N ASP A 16 6.58 -2.48 -16.60
CA ASP A 16 5.75 -2.81 -17.75
C ASP A 16 4.57 -3.74 -17.40
N SER A 17 4.30 -3.95 -16.11
CA SER A 17 3.15 -4.72 -15.62
C SER A 17 2.41 -4.00 -14.49
N PHE A 18 1.11 -4.26 -14.38
CA PHE A 18 0.34 -3.88 -13.20
C PHE A 18 0.73 -4.78 -12.01
N HIS A 19 0.87 -4.16 -10.85
CA HIS A 19 1.11 -4.84 -9.58
C HIS A 19 0.02 -4.43 -8.58
N LEU A 20 -0.45 -5.37 -7.76
CA LEU A 20 -1.34 -5.04 -6.65
C LEU A 20 -0.49 -4.69 -5.43
N LEU A 21 -0.59 -3.45 -4.99
CA LEU A 21 -0.01 -2.97 -3.75
C LEU A 21 -1.10 -2.77 -2.71
N ALA A 22 -0.94 -3.33 -1.51
CA ALA A 22 -1.84 -3.07 -0.40
C ALA A 22 -1.06 -2.70 0.87
N LEU A 23 -1.57 -1.70 1.59
CA LEU A 23 -1.12 -1.31 2.92
C LEU A 23 -2.27 -1.55 3.90
N SER A 24 -1.99 -2.26 4.98
CA SER A 24 -2.97 -2.57 6.02
C SER A 24 -2.43 -2.15 7.37
N TYR A 25 -3.23 -1.43 8.15
CA TYR A 25 -2.86 -1.00 9.49
C TYR A 25 -3.92 -1.43 10.51
N SER A 26 -3.50 -2.25 11.49
CA SER A 26 -4.31 -2.61 12.65
C SER A 26 -3.94 -1.73 13.83
N ARG A 27 -4.85 -0.85 14.27
CA ARG A 27 -4.60 0.06 15.38
C ARG A 27 -4.48 -0.65 16.73
N SER A 28 -5.29 -1.68 16.98
CA SER A 28 -5.24 -2.45 18.23
C SER A 28 -3.89 -3.16 18.42
N LEU A 29 -3.27 -3.59 17.32
CA LEU A 29 -1.96 -4.25 17.32
C LEU A 29 -0.80 -3.29 17.00
N SER A 30 -1.11 -2.05 16.61
CA SER A 30 -0.16 -1.11 15.99
C SER A 30 0.65 -1.73 14.84
N LEU A 31 0.09 -2.69 14.12
CA LEU A 31 0.77 -3.47 13.10
C LEU A 31 0.50 -2.89 11.71
N LEU A 32 1.53 -2.40 11.04
CA LEU A 32 1.49 -2.07 9.61
C LEU A 32 1.99 -3.27 8.80
N SER A 33 1.27 -3.64 7.75
CA SER A 33 1.64 -4.70 6.82
C SER A 33 1.61 -4.18 5.38
N LEU A 34 2.64 -4.54 4.62
CA LEU A 34 2.77 -4.26 3.19
C LEU A 34 2.61 -5.58 2.42
N PHE A 35 1.76 -5.55 1.40
CA PHE A 35 1.52 -6.67 0.50
C PHE A 35 1.83 -6.28 -0.93
N LEU A 36 2.40 -7.22 -1.68
CA LEU A 36 2.66 -7.13 -3.10
C LEU A 36 2.13 -8.41 -3.76
N ASP A 37 1.34 -8.24 -4.82
CA ASP A 37 0.84 -9.33 -5.68
C ASP A 37 0.23 -10.49 -4.86
N GLY A 38 -0.62 -10.12 -3.89
CA GLY A 38 -1.33 -11.05 -3.03
C GLY A 38 -0.53 -11.57 -1.83
N ARG A 39 0.74 -11.19 -1.63
CA ARG A 39 1.58 -11.76 -0.55
C ARG A 39 2.10 -10.68 0.38
N ARG A 40 2.15 -10.98 1.69
CA ARG A 40 2.79 -10.08 2.66
C ARG A 40 4.30 -10.06 2.42
N VAL A 41 4.85 -8.89 2.12
CA VAL A 41 6.29 -8.71 1.88
C VAL A 41 7.00 -8.05 3.06
N SER A 42 6.26 -7.33 3.90
CA SER A 42 6.81 -6.73 5.12
C SER A 42 5.72 -6.48 6.15
N SER A 43 6.12 -6.42 7.41
CA SER A 43 5.28 -5.94 8.51
C SER A 43 6.14 -5.40 9.63
N PHE A 44 5.67 -4.36 10.32
CA PHE A 44 6.29 -3.85 11.53
C PHE A 44 5.27 -3.31 12.52
N VAL A 45 5.59 -3.37 13.80
CA VAL A 45 4.81 -2.75 14.87
C VAL A 45 5.28 -1.31 15.05
N SER A 46 4.39 -0.35 14.81
CA SER A 46 4.67 1.07 14.99
C SER A 46 4.62 1.44 16.46
N VAL A 47 5.70 2.05 16.95
CA VAL A 47 5.77 2.61 18.32
C VAL A 47 6.34 4.03 18.22
N PRO A 48 5.55 5.09 18.48
CA PRO A 48 4.13 5.07 18.85
C PRO A 48 3.21 4.61 17.67
N PRO A 49 1.91 4.36 17.94
CA PRO A 49 0.92 4.12 16.88
C PRO A 49 0.88 5.27 15.85
N LEU A 50 0.44 4.98 14.62
CA LEU A 50 0.32 6.01 13.58
C LEU A 50 -0.69 7.09 14.00
N PRO A 51 -0.37 8.38 13.82
CA PRO A 51 -1.26 9.47 14.20
C PRO A 51 -2.46 9.58 13.26
N GLU A 52 -3.60 10.00 13.80
CA GLU A 52 -4.74 10.43 13.00
C GLU A 52 -4.46 11.79 12.36
N THR A 53 -4.89 11.97 11.12
CA THR A 53 -4.78 13.24 10.41
C THR A 53 -6.12 13.62 9.79
N ALA A 54 -6.43 14.91 9.74
CA ALA A 54 -7.61 15.45 9.04
C ALA A 54 -7.27 15.94 7.62
N GLY A 55 -6.11 15.55 7.10
CA GLY A 55 -5.65 15.98 5.78
C GLY A 55 -6.40 15.27 4.65
N PRO A 56 -6.34 15.81 3.43
CA PRO A 56 -6.89 15.13 2.26
C PRO A 56 -6.14 13.82 1.98
N ILE A 57 -6.85 12.83 1.42
CA ILE A 57 -6.21 11.67 0.79
C ILE A 57 -5.65 12.12 -0.55
N LEU A 58 -4.34 11.94 -0.74
CA LEU A 58 -3.64 12.29 -1.97
C LEU A 58 -3.24 11.01 -2.71
N LEU A 59 -3.59 10.95 -4.00
CA LEU A 59 -3.20 9.85 -4.89
C LEU A 59 -2.03 10.28 -5.76
N GLY A 60 -1.00 9.44 -5.84
CA GLY A 60 0.18 9.71 -6.66
C GLY A 60 0.95 10.97 -6.29
N SER A 61 0.82 11.46 -5.05
CA SER A 61 1.50 12.65 -4.53
C SER A 61 1.63 12.59 -3.00
N CYS A 62 2.43 13.48 -2.41
CA CYS A 62 2.53 13.68 -0.97
C CYS A 62 2.15 15.13 -0.59
N ASN A 63 1.74 15.35 0.66
CA ASN A 63 1.60 16.69 1.24
C ASN A 63 2.93 17.25 1.78
N CYS A 64 4.07 16.76 1.27
CA CYS A 64 5.38 17.16 1.73
C CYS A 64 5.85 18.40 0.97
N THR A 65 6.27 19.44 1.70
CA THR A 65 6.82 20.67 1.11
C THR A 65 7.96 20.29 0.17
N ARG A 66 7.85 20.70 -1.10
CA ARG A 66 8.77 20.41 -2.22
C ARG A 66 10.19 20.09 -1.76
N ARG A 67 10.77 18.99 -2.27
CA ARG A 67 12.22 18.75 -2.17
C ARG A 67 12.97 20.00 -2.64
N SER A 68 14.09 20.31 -1.99
CA SER A 68 14.97 21.44 -2.33
C SER A 68 15.48 21.37 -3.78
N ASP A 69 15.52 20.17 -4.38
CA ASP A 69 15.98 19.89 -5.74
C ASP A 69 14.91 20.10 -6.84
N ARG A 70 13.69 20.53 -6.49
CA ARG A 70 12.55 20.72 -7.42
C ARG A 70 12.14 19.46 -8.19
N SER A 71 12.58 18.27 -7.78
CA SER A 71 12.13 17.02 -8.37
C SER A 71 10.64 16.76 -8.07
N SER A 72 9.94 16.18 -9.04
CA SER A 72 8.55 15.74 -8.88
C SER A 72 8.50 14.61 -7.85
N LEU A 73 7.77 14.83 -6.75
CA LEU A 73 7.42 13.78 -5.77
C LEU A 73 6.19 12.97 -6.21
N GLY A 74 5.63 13.28 -7.38
CA GLY A 74 4.48 12.59 -7.92
C GLY A 74 4.83 11.22 -8.50
N PHE A 75 3.92 10.27 -8.32
CA PHE A 75 3.99 8.95 -8.95
C PHE A 75 3.87 9.09 -10.48
N ARG A 76 4.79 8.45 -11.21
CA ARG A 76 4.83 8.47 -12.68
C ARG A 76 4.47 7.09 -13.23
N GLY A 77 3.19 6.75 -13.14
CA GLY A 77 2.64 5.49 -13.63
C GLY A 77 1.12 5.57 -13.76
N VAL A 78 0.49 4.43 -14.03
CA VAL A 78 -0.97 4.31 -14.08
C VAL A 78 -1.44 3.68 -12.76
N LEU A 79 -2.48 4.27 -12.18
CA LEU A 79 -3.20 3.68 -11.04
C LEU A 79 -4.56 3.20 -11.55
N ASP A 80 -4.99 2.04 -11.08
CA ASP A 80 -6.31 1.49 -11.37
C ASP A 80 -6.84 0.78 -10.11
N SER A 81 -8.17 0.69 -10.00
CA SER A 81 -8.88 -0.10 -8.98
C SER A 81 -8.50 0.24 -7.54
N LEU A 82 -8.56 1.53 -7.19
CA LEU A 82 -8.28 1.99 -5.84
C LEU A 82 -9.40 1.64 -4.86
N LEU A 83 -9.02 1.01 -3.76
CA LEU A 83 -9.89 0.62 -2.67
C LEU A 83 -9.32 1.14 -1.35
N VAL A 84 -10.19 1.64 -0.48
CA VAL A 84 -9.84 2.11 0.87
C VAL A 84 -10.86 1.54 1.85
N TRP A 85 -10.37 0.93 2.92
CA TRP A 85 -11.20 0.38 3.99
C TRP A 85 -11.00 1.16 5.28
N ASP A 86 -12.04 1.16 6.12
CA ASP A 86 -12.01 1.67 7.49
C ASP A 86 -11.46 0.64 8.51
N ARG A 87 -11.07 -0.54 8.02
CA ARG A 87 -10.49 -1.64 8.80
C ARG A 87 -9.19 -2.13 8.19
N ALA A 88 -8.42 -2.86 9.01
CA ALA A 88 -7.31 -3.65 8.50
C ALA A 88 -7.83 -4.72 7.52
N VAL A 89 -7.19 -4.83 6.37
CA VAL A 89 -7.35 -5.95 5.43
C VAL A 89 -6.35 -7.04 5.78
N GLU A 90 -6.80 -8.29 5.72
CA GLU A 90 -5.98 -9.46 6.03
C GLU A 90 -5.34 -10.05 4.78
N GLU A 91 -4.33 -10.89 4.95
CA GLU A 91 -3.56 -11.44 3.84
C GLU A 91 -4.41 -12.26 2.86
N GLU A 92 -5.30 -13.11 3.37
CA GLU A 92 -6.23 -13.90 2.55
C GLU A 92 -7.15 -13.02 1.70
N GLU A 93 -7.57 -11.87 2.21
CA GLU A 93 -8.37 -10.91 1.44
C GLU A 93 -7.55 -10.30 0.30
N VAL A 94 -6.30 -9.89 0.56
CA VAL A 94 -5.40 -9.37 -0.48
C VAL A 94 -5.08 -10.43 -1.55
N LYS A 95 -4.91 -11.70 -1.16
CA LYS A 95 -4.74 -12.82 -2.10
C LYS A 95 -5.93 -12.94 -3.05
N LEU A 96 -7.15 -12.84 -2.51
CA LEU A 96 -8.38 -12.93 -3.30
C LEU A 96 -8.54 -11.72 -4.25
N LEU A 97 -8.22 -10.51 -3.78
CA LEU A 97 -8.26 -9.31 -4.61
C LEU A 97 -7.27 -9.40 -5.78
N TYR A 98 -6.05 -9.88 -5.52
CA TYR A 98 -5.04 -10.11 -6.56
C TYR A 98 -5.52 -11.11 -7.61
N ALA A 99 -6.07 -12.24 -7.17
CA ALA A 99 -6.59 -13.28 -8.07
C ALA A 99 -7.73 -12.77 -8.96
N ARG A 100 -8.65 -11.95 -8.40
CA ARG A 100 -9.74 -11.32 -9.15
C ARG A 100 -9.25 -10.33 -10.20
N GLY A 101 -8.26 -9.51 -9.85
CA GLY A 101 -7.64 -8.58 -10.79
C GLY A 101 -6.97 -9.30 -11.96
N GLY A 102 -6.26 -10.40 -11.69
CA GLY A 102 -5.65 -11.25 -12.71
C GLY A 102 -6.66 -11.93 -13.65
N SER A 103 -7.90 -12.16 -13.21
CA SER A 103 -8.96 -12.76 -14.03
C SER A 103 -9.83 -11.73 -14.75
N GLY A 104 -9.54 -10.42 -14.63
CA GLY A 104 -10.37 -9.34 -15.19
C GLY A 104 -11.75 -9.26 -14.57
N SER A 105 -11.94 -9.83 -13.38
CA SER A 105 -13.19 -9.76 -12.63
C SER A 105 -13.23 -8.47 -11.83
N GLU A 106 -14.43 -7.93 -11.63
CA GLU A 106 -14.61 -6.73 -10.81
C GLU A 106 -14.06 -6.96 -9.40
N ILE A 107 -13.09 -6.12 -9.02
CA ILE A 107 -12.40 -6.17 -7.72
C ILE A 107 -13.20 -5.38 -6.67
N LEU A 108 -14.07 -4.47 -7.11
CA LEU A 108 -14.88 -3.66 -6.22
C LEU A 108 -15.93 -4.53 -5.52
N PRO A 109 -16.05 -4.47 -4.19
CA PRO A 109 -17.24 -4.99 -3.54
C PRO A 109 -18.44 -4.20 -4.05
N GLU A 110 -19.57 -4.89 -4.28
CA GLU A 110 -20.84 -4.24 -4.64
C GLU A 110 -21.08 -3.04 -3.71
N PRO A 111 -21.45 -1.86 -4.24
CA PRO A 111 -21.68 -0.69 -3.42
C PRO A 111 -22.72 -1.04 -2.35
N THR A 112 -22.35 -0.87 -1.08
CA THR A 112 -23.28 -1.04 0.03
C THR A 112 -24.41 -0.03 -0.15
N THR A 113 -25.61 -0.53 -0.47
CA THR A 113 -26.82 0.30 -0.45
C THR A 113 -27.05 0.72 1.00
N LEU A 114 -26.98 2.03 1.26
CA LEU A 114 -27.36 2.63 2.53
C LEU A 114 -28.88 2.66 2.68
#